data_AF-A0AAD5GCC1-F1
#
_entry.id   AF-A0AAD5GCC1-F1
#
_cell.length_a   1.000
_cell.length_b   1.000
_cell.length_c   1.000
_cell.angle_alpha   90.00
_cell.angle_beta   90.00
_cell.angle_gamma   90.00
#
_symmetry.space_group_name_H-M   'P 1'
#
loop_
_entity.id
_entity.type
_entity.pdbx_description
1 polymer ?
#
loop_
_entity_poly.entity_id
_entity_poly.type
_entity_poly.pdbx_seq_one_letter_code
_entity_poly.pdbx_strand_id
1 'polypeptide(L)'
;MSTTIDIPIENANANENSSNSKKQSFVYSFASFIEKQFGQDMKKIIHSIKVGIALVLVSLLYLLDPLFEQVGENAMWAIMTVVVVFEFYAGALLSKGLLRGLGTILGGGLGCLAAILADDLGKIGNAAVVGSSVFVFGAAATYCRTIPTIKSKYDYGFMIFILTFNLVAVSGLRADKVIELARERLSTIGMGFAVCIFTSLLVFPMWASDELHRSTSSKFDKLACCIEDCMKAYFNIVDEKESMPKINVKDCKAVLHSKSSDESLANFAKWEPWHGRFGFYYPWDKYLQVGELIRELASLILSLKECLESPLQPSTQLQHEIKEPCKSVGLSLGLILRELGRSIRNMKRCQATVIIQELQLVKQELNLLSTSPKLKGIANVESLATANMLFLLMKIVDKVEVLAKEVEALGEVAGFQLSK
;
A
#
# COMPACT_ATOMS: atom_id res chain seq x y z
N MET A 1 54.47 13.57 -57.09
CA MET A 1 54.16 12.13 -56.94
C MET A 1 54.17 11.83 -55.44
N SER A 2 53.00 11.84 -54.81
CA SER A 2 52.74 11.16 -53.54
C SER A 2 51.22 11.17 -53.33
N THR A 3 50.61 10.00 -53.49
CA THR A 3 49.19 9.71 -53.28
C THR A 3 48.96 9.48 -51.79
N THR A 4 48.17 10.31 -51.14
CA THR A 4 47.64 10.04 -49.80
C THR A 4 46.23 9.47 -49.94
N ILE A 5 46.08 8.24 -49.44
CA ILE A 5 44.83 7.48 -49.36
C ILE A 5 44.20 7.81 -48.00
N ASP A 6 43.03 8.43 -47.99
CA ASP A 6 42.26 8.61 -46.76
C ASP A 6 41.51 7.32 -46.42
N ILE A 7 41.81 6.75 -45.26
CA ILE A 7 41.08 5.63 -44.64
C ILE A 7 39.96 6.25 -43.78
N PRO A 8 38.68 5.87 -43.93
CA PRO A 8 37.64 6.34 -43.04
C PRO A 8 37.72 5.60 -41.71
N ILE A 9 37.85 6.37 -40.62
CA ILE A 9 37.74 5.87 -39.25
C ILE A 9 36.29 5.46 -39.00
N GLU A 10 36.08 4.16 -38.83
CA GLU A 10 34.78 3.55 -38.52
C GLU A 10 34.32 3.96 -37.10
N ASN A 11 33.12 4.50 -37.01
CA ASN A 11 32.49 4.96 -35.77
C ASN A 11 32.15 3.79 -34.83
N ALA A 12 33.09 3.43 -33.94
CA ALA A 12 32.86 2.46 -32.87
C ALA A 12 31.81 2.92 -31.82
N ASN A 13 31.50 4.21 -31.73
CA ASN A 13 30.63 4.77 -30.68
C ASN A 13 29.12 4.69 -30.98
N ALA A 14 28.70 4.30 -32.20
CA ALA A 14 27.29 4.20 -32.56
C ALA A 14 26.65 2.84 -32.17
N ASN A 15 27.47 1.77 -32.10
CA ASN A 15 26.96 0.42 -31.82
C ASN A 15 26.71 0.15 -30.32
N GLU A 16 27.45 0.79 -29.40
CA GLU A 16 27.20 0.62 -27.96
C GLU A 16 25.90 1.30 -27.50
N ASN A 17 25.58 2.48 -28.02
CA ASN A 17 24.35 3.20 -27.65
C ASN A 17 23.07 2.53 -28.24
N SER A 18 23.17 1.89 -29.40
CA SER A 18 22.08 1.08 -29.97
C SER A 18 21.84 -0.21 -29.16
N SER A 19 22.90 -0.85 -28.70
CA SER A 19 22.87 -2.06 -27.87
C SER A 19 22.23 -1.81 -26.50
N ASN A 20 22.56 -0.68 -25.87
CA ASN A 20 22.06 -0.34 -24.53
C ASN A 20 20.56 0.06 -24.54
N SER A 21 20.10 0.80 -25.55
CA SER A 21 18.67 1.12 -25.69
C SER A 21 17.81 -0.10 -26.05
N LYS A 22 18.34 -1.04 -26.85
CA LYS A 22 17.69 -2.32 -27.16
C LYS A 22 17.65 -3.26 -25.96
N LYS A 23 18.69 -3.29 -25.10
CA LYS A 23 18.67 -4.05 -23.83
C LYS A 23 17.65 -3.46 -22.86
N GLN A 24 17.58 -2.14 -22.71
CA GLN A 24 16.56 -1.50 -21.86
C GLN A 24 15.14 -1.74 -22.39
N SER A 25 14.91 -1.66 -23.71
CA SER A 25 13.59 -1.94 -24.29
C SER A 25 13.20 -3.41 -24.17
N PHE A 26 14.15 -4.34 -24.28
CA PHE A 26 13.91 -5.77 -24.11
C PHE A 26 13.59 -6.11 -22.65
N VAL A 27 14.32 -5.54 -21.69
CA VAL A 27 14.06 -5.71 -20.25
C VAL A 27 12.69 -5.13 -19.85
N TYR A 28 12.33 -3.96 -20.39
CA TYR A 28 11.02 -3.34 -20.16
C TYR A 28 9.89 -4.14 -20.80
N SER A 29 10.10 -4.62 -22.04
CA SER A 29 9.15 -5.48 -22.75
C SER A 29 8.95 -6.82 -22.02
N PHE A 30 10.02 -7.44 -21.54
CA PHE A 30 9.98 -8.71 -20.82
C PHE A 30 9.33 -8.55 -19.43
N ALA A 31 9.63 -7.46 -18.72
CA ALA A 31 8.96 -7.11 -17.46
C ALA A 31 7.44 -6.90 -17.66
N SER A 32 7.04 -6.18 -18.71
CA SER A 32 5.62 -5.95 -19.03
C SER A 32 4.88 -7.22 -19.50
N PHE A 33 5.60 -8.15 -20.14
CA PHE A 33 5.07 -9.45 -20.56
C PHE A 33 4.89 -10.39 -19.36
N ILE A 34 5.84 -10.37 -18.42
CA ILE A 34 5.78 -11.12 -17.15
C ILE A 34 4.67 -10.60 -16.23
N GLU A 35 4.44 -9.27 -16.19
CA GLU A 35 3.36 -8.65 -15.42
C GLU A 35 1.97 -9.13 -15.87
N LYS A 36 1.79 -9.39 -17.18
CA LYS A 36 0.54 -9.88 -17.76
C LYS A 36 0.23 -11.34 -17.46
N GLN A 37 1.23 -12.19 -17.22
CA GLN A 37 1.04 -13.64 -17.19
C GLN A 37 0.99 -14.24 -15.76
N PHE A 38 1.66 -13.63 -14.75
CA PHE A 38 1.82 -14.23 -13.39
C PHE A 38 1.97 -13.20 -12.23
N GLY A 39 1.27 -12.06 -12.30
CA GLY A 39 1.57 -10.76 -11.66
C GLY A 39 1.86 -10.63 -10.14
N GLN A 40 1.75 -11.67 -9.31
CA GLN A 40 2.13 -11.61 -7.87
C GLN A 40 3.27 -12.59 -7.52
N ASP A 41 3.26 -13.82 -8.03
CA ASP A 41 4.30 -14.80 -7.73
C ASP A 41 5.64 -14.43 -8.39
N MET A 42 5.61 -13.78 -9.55
CA MET A 42 6.81 -13.26 -10.19
C MET A 42 7.45 -12.11 -9.41
N LYS A 43 6.64 -11.23 -8.79
CA LYS A 43 7.18 -10.15 -7.94
C LYS A 43 7.91 -10.72 -6.72
N LYS A 44 7.40 -11.80 -6.13
CA LYS A 44 8.08 -12.53 -5.04
C LYS A 44 9.42 -13.12 -5.50
N ILE A 45 9.47 -13.75 -6.68
CA ILE A 45 10.70 -14.30 -7.25
C ILE A 45 11.73 -13.18 -7.47
N ILE A 46 11.31 -12.07 -8.09
CA ILE A 46 12.19 -10.91 -8.32
C ILE A 46 12.72 -10.40 -6.99
N HIS A 47 11.87 -10.23 -5.98
CA HIS A 47 12.28 -9.81 -4.65
C HIS A 47 13.34 -10.74 -4.06
N SER A 48 13.12 -12.06 -4.05
CA SER A 48 14.08 -13.04 -3.53
C SER A 48 15.44 -12.94 -4.22
N ILE A 49 15.46 -12.75 -5.55
CA ILE A 49 16.69 -12.56 -6.33
C ILE A 49 17.39 -11.25 -5.90
N LYS A 50 16.66 -10.15 -5.71
CA LYS A 50 17.25 -8.89 -5.26
C LYS A 50 17.93 -9.02 -3.90
N VAL A 51 17.29 -9.70 -2.95
CA VAL A 51 17.90 -9.94 -1.63
C VAL A 51 19.20 -10.73 -1.79
N GLY A 52 19.20 -11.77 -2.62
CA GLY A 52 20.41 -12.53 -2.94
C GLY A 52 21.52 -11.66 -3.55
N ILE A 53 21.20 -10.81 -4.52
CA ILE A 53 22.15 -9.87 -5.12
C ILE A 53 22.70 -8.89 -4.08
N ALA A 54 21.85 -8.33 -3.21
CA ALA A 54 22.28 -7.42 -2.16
C ALA A 54 23.23 -8.09 -1.16
N LEU A 55 22.97 -9.35 -0.81
CA LEU A 55 23.85 -10.14 0.06
C LEU A 55 25.20 -10.45 -0.61
N VAL A 56 25.21 -10.77 -1.89
CA VAL A 56 26.45 -10.97 -2.65
C VAL A 56 27.23 -9.67 -2.73
N LEU A 57 26.59 -8.55 -3.08
CA LEU A 57 27.24 -7.25 -3.20
C LEU A 57 27.84 -6.79 -1.87
N VAL A 58 27.10 -6.87 -0.76
CA VAL A 58 27.63 -6.49 0.54
C VAL A 58 28.80 -7.38 0.96
N SER A 59 28.75 -8.69 0.63
CA SER A 59 29.86 -9.61 0.92
C SER A 59 31.09 -9.34 0.06
N LEU A 60 30.91 -9.04 -1.23
CA LEU A 60 32.00 -8.70 -2.14
C LEU A 60 32.70 -7.41 -1.74
N LEU A 61 31.96 -6.40 -1.22
CA LEU A 61 32.56 -5.18 -0.69
C LEU A 61 33.55 -5.46 0.45
N TYR A 62 33.35 -6.54 1.22
CA TYR A 62 34.29 -6.96 2.26
C TYR A 62 35.47 -7.78 1.74
N LEU A 63 35.31 -8.46 0.61
CA LEU A 63 36.38 -9.25 0.00
C LEU A 63 37.37 -8.41 -0.81
N LEU A 64 37.06 -7.14 -1.08
CA LEU A 64 37.94 -6.21 -1.79
C LEU A 64 38.84 -5.46 -0.78
N ASP A 65 40.15 -5.68 -0.90
CA ASP A 65 41.23 -5.26 0.03
C ASP A 65 41.12 -3.83 0.63
N PRO A 66 40.80 -2.75 -0.12
CA PRO A 66 40.82 -1.40 0.46
C PRO A 66 39.67 -1.11 1.45
N LEU A 67 38.58 -1.89 1.44
CA LEU A 67 37.47 -1.73 2.40
C LEU A 67 37.57 -2.69 3.59
N PHE A 68 38.30 -3.80 3.43
CA PHE A 68 38.54 -4.75 4.52
C PHE A 68 39.46 -4.17 5.59
N GLU A 69 40.52 -3.45 5.22
CA GLU A 69 41.45 -2.82 6.18
C GLU A 69 40.78 -1.75 7.06
N GLN A 70 39.69 -1.11 6.60
CA GLN A 70 38.95 -0.11 7.38
C GLN A 70 37.80 -0.68 8.22
N VAL A 71 37.34 -1.91 7.95
CA VAL A 71 36.00 -2.36 8.41
C VAL A 71 35.96 -3.83 8.88
N GLY A 72 37.06 -4.59 8.72
CA GLY A 72 37.10 -6.06 8.74
C GLY A 72 36.42 -6.80 9.91
N GLU A 73 36.48 -6.28 11.14
CA GLU A 73 35.85 -6.94 12.29
C GLU A 73 34.33 -6.68 12.41
N ASN A 74 33.80 -5.65 11.74
CA ASN A 74 32.40 -5.20 11.87
C ASN A 74 31.48 -5.65 10.73
N ALA A 75 31.95 -6.54 9.84
CA ALA A 75 31.22 -6.97 8.65
C ALA A 75 29.82 -7.56 8.93
N MET A 76 29.66 -8.18 10.09
CA MET A 76 28.39 -8.72 10.56
C MET A 76 27.27 -7.67 10.58
N TRP A 77 27.57 -6.41 10.94
CA TRP A 77 26.56 -5.36 11.06
C TRP A 77 25.99 -4.92 9.72
N ALA A 78 26.79 -4.92 8.65
CA ALA A 78 26.32 -4.60 7.30
C ALA A 78 25.47 -5.73 6.72
N ILE A 79 25.90 -6.99 6.87
CA ILE A 79 25.11 -8.16 6.42
C ILE A 79 23.79 -8.21 7.18
N MET A 80 23.81 -8.03 8.51
CA MET A 80 22.60 -7.91 9.33
C MET A 80 21.75 -6.69 8.95
N THR A 81 22.34 -5.65 8.35
CA THR A 81 21.58 -4.53 7.78
C THR A 81 20.80 -4.97 6.57
N VAL A 82 21.46 -5.61 5.61
CA VAL A 82 20.79 -6.15 4.43
C VAL A 82 19.65 -7.09 4.84
N VAL A 83 19.92 -8.09 5.68
CA VAL A 83 18.91 -9.10 6.06
C VAL A 83 17.68 -8.48 6.74
N VAL A 84 17.86 -7.48 7.60
CA VAL A 84 16.77 -6.95 8.44
C VAL A 84 16.04 -5.76 7.81
N VAL A 85 16.73 -4.99 6.97
CA VAL A 85 16.19 -3.76 6.35
C VAL A 85 15.61 -4.03 4.97
N PHE A 86 16.09 -5.05 4.26
CA PHE A 86 15.62 -5.31 2.91
C PHE A 86 14.16 -5.76 2.93
N GLU A 87 13.32 -4.96 2.29
CA GLU A 87 11.88 -5.13 2.26
C GLU A 87 11.36 -5.23 0.83
N PHE A 88 10.12 -5.70 0.70
CA PHE A 88 9.51 -5.91 -0.61
C PHE A 88 9.35 -4.61 -1.41
N TYR A 89 8.88 -3.55 -0.77
CA TYR A 89 8.71 -2.24 -1.38
C TYR A 89 9.88 -1.32 -1.08
N ALA A 90 10.26 -0.48 -2.04
CA ALA A 90 11.36 0.47 -1.88
C ALA A 90 11.12 1.43 -0.70
N GLY A 91 9.90 1.95 -0.52
CA GLY A 91 9.55 2.81 0.61
C GLY A 91 9.64 2.12 1.98
N ALA A 92 9.27 0.84 2.05
CA ALA A 92 9.42 0.04 3.27
C ALA A 92 10.91 -0.14 3.65
N LEU A 93 11.76 -0.40 2.65
CA LEU A 93 13.21 -0.51 2.83
C LEU A 93 13.84 0.81 3.28
N LEU A 94 13.46 1.92 2.63
CA LEU A 94 13.95 3.26 2.97
C LEU A 94 13.55 3.65 4.40
N SER A 95 12.28 3.47 4.76
CA SER A 95 11.81 3.76 6.12
C SER A 95 12.53 2.90 7.17
N LYS A 96 12.66 1.59 6.97
CA LYS A 96 13.39 0.72 7.91
C LYS A 96 14.87 1.10 8.03
N GLY A 97 15.54 1.41 6.93
CA GLY A 97 16.96 1.76 6.97
C GLY A 97 17.22 3.09 7.67
N LEU A 98 16.40 4.09 7.42
CA LEU A 98 16.46 5.37 8.15
C LEU A 98 16.15 5.18 9.64
N LEU A 99 15.15 4.36 9.98
CA LEU A 99 14.84 4.04 11.37
C LEU A 99 15.93 3.24 12.06
N ARG A 100 16.66 2.39 11.34
CA ARG A 100 17.87 1.72 11.87
C ARG A 100 18.92 2.74 12.25
N GLY A 101 19.25 3.65 11.33
CA GLY A 101 20.24 4.71 11.56
C GLY A 101 19.86 5.59 12.74
N LEU A 102 18.62 6.10 12.76
CA LEU A 102 18.11 6.93 13.85
C LEU A 102 18.10 6.20 15.19
N GLY A 103 17.65 4.94 15.23
CA GLY A 103 17.64 4.12 16.44
C GLY A 103 19.06 3.89 16.98
N THR A 104 20.04 3.63 16.11
CA THR A 104 21.44 3.47 16.50
C THR A 104 22.05 4.77 17.00
N ILE A 105 21.79 5.90 16.34
CA ILE A 105 22.31 7.22 16.76
C ILE A 105 21.73 7.61 18.13
N LEU A 106 20.41 7.53 18.29
CA LEU A 106 19.74 7.88 19.55
C LEU A 106 20.12 6.92 20.68
N GLY A 107 20.15 5.61 20.40
CA GLY A 107 20.50 4.61 21.40
C GLY A 107 21.96 4.70 21.82
N GLY A 108 22.87 4.91 20.86
CA GLY A 108 24.29 5.14 21.13
C GLY A 108 24.52 6.42 21.91
N GLY A 109 23.94 7.54 21.47
CA GLY A 109 24.09 8.84 22.13
C GLY A 109 23.56 8.87 23.56
N LEU A 110 22.35 8.35 23.80
CA LEU A 110 21.80 8.27 25.16
C LEU A 110 22.53 7.23 26.01
N GLY A 111 23.04 6.15 25.41
CA GLY A 111 23.85 5.16 26.10
C GLY A 111 25.18 5.76 26.58
N CYS A 112 25.85 6.53 25.72
CA CYS A 112 27.05 7.30 26.09
C CYS A 112 26.76 8.26 27.24
N LEU A 113 25.64 9.00 27.16
CA LEU A 113 25.24 9.93 28.20
C LEU A 113 25.05 9.22 29.54
N ALA A 114 24.38 8.07 29.55
CA ALA A 114 24.20 7.26 30.75
C ALA A 114 25.53 6.74 31.32
N ALA A 115 26.46 6.32 30.47
CA ALA A 115 27.79 5.88 30.89
C ALA A 115 28.62 7.01 31.51
N ILE A 116 28.60 8.21 30.89
CA ILE A 116 29.31 9.40 31.41
C ILE A 116 28.75 9.78 32.79
N LEU A 117 27.42 9.83 32.94
CA LEU A 117 26.78 10.13 34.23
C LEU A 117 27.09 9.08 35.31
N ALA A 118 27.34 7.84 34.91
CA ALA A 118 27.64 6.75 35.82
C ALA A 118 29.11 6.75 36.28
N ASP A 119 30.04 7.25 35.46
CA ASP A 119 31.47 7.33 35.79
C ASP A 119 31.75 8.32 36.94
N ASP A 120 30.93 9.36 37.10
CA ASP A 120 31.09 10.39 38.14
C ASP A 120 30.71 9.93 39.57
N LEU A 121 30.06 8.75 39.72
CA LEU A 121 29.37 8.36 40.97
C LEU A 121 29.97 7.14 41.70
N GLY A 122 31.19 6.73 41.34
CA GLY A 122 31.88 5.59 41.96
C GLY A 122 31.20 4.23 41.68
N LYS A 123 31.77 3.12 42.18
CA LYS A 123 31.36 1.76 41.74
C LYS A 123 29.90 1.38 42.02
N ILE A 124 29.37 1.75 43.20
CA ILE A 124 27.99 1.44 43.59
C ILE A 124 27.00 2.40 42.91
N GLY A 125 27.37 3.68 42.80
CA GLY A 125 26.55 4.69 42.10
C GLY A 125 26.45 4.42 40.59
N ASN A 126 27.52 3.95 39.96
CA ASN A 126 27.55 3.59 38.55
C ASN A 126 26.49 2.52 38.22
N ALA A 127 26.47 1.41 38.96
CA ALA A 127 25.50 0.33 38.74
C ALA A 127 24.04 0.81 38.96
N ALA A 128 23.79 1.68 39.94
CA ALA A 128 22.47 2.26 40.18
C ALA A 128 22.02 3.21 39.06
N VAL A 129 22.91 4.04 38.52
CA VAL A 129 22.61 4.98 37.43
C VAL A 129 22.39 4.25 36.10
N VAL A 130 23.26 3.30 35.75
CA VAL A 130 23.08 2.49 34.54
C VAL A 130 21.79 1.67 34.63
N GLY A 131 21.56 1.00 35.77
CA GLY A 131 20.35 0.19 35.99
C GLY A 131 19.06 1.00 35.93
N SER A 132 19.02 2.16 36.58
CA SER A 132 17.86 3.06 36.52
C SER A 132 17.64 3.64 35.13
N SER A 133 18.70 4.00 34.40
CA SER A 133 18.61 4.50 33.03
C SER A 133 18.10 3.42 32.07
N VAL A 134 18.62 2.19 32.17
CA VAL A 134 18.13 1.01 31.43
C VAL A 134 16.64 0.78 31.69
N PHE A 135 16.23 0.83 32.95
CA PHE A 135 14.83 0.68 33.31
C PHE A 135 13.94 1.78 32.72
N VAL A 136 14.31 3.05 32.91
CA VAL A 136 13.49 4.20 32.47
C VAL A 136 13.37 4.25 30.95
N PHE A 137 14.49 4.25 30.22
CA PHE A 137 14.45 4.34 28.75
C PHE A 137 13.91 3.06 28.12
N GLY A 138 14.23 1.89 28.68
CA GLY A 138 13.69 0.61 28.23
C GLY A 138 12.18 0.53 28.40
N ALA A 139 11.66 0.90 29.58
CA ALA A 139 10.22 0.92 29.85
C ALA A 139 9.49 1.97 29.00
N ALA A 140 10.03 3.19 28.90
CA ALA A 140 9.45 4.25 28.08
C ALA A 140 9.38 3.86 26.60
N ALA A 141 10.48 3.36 26.03
CA ALA A 141 10.50 2.91 24.64
C ALA A 141 9.56 1.73 24.40
N THR A 142 9.50 0.77 25.33
CA THR A 142 8.59 -0.38 25.23
C THR A 142 7.12 0.07 25.31
N TYR A 143 6.80 1.02 26.19
CA TYR A 143 5.47 1.62 26.26
C TYR A 143 5.10 2.34 24.97
N CYS A 144 5.99 3.17 24.40
CA CYS A 144 5.77 3.83 23.11
C CYS A 144 5.45 2.84 21.99
N ARG A 145 6.08 1.66 21.98
CA ARG A 145 5.80 0.59 21.01
C ARG A 145 4.41 -0.03 21.14
N THR A 146 3.73 0.13 22.28
CA THR A 146 2.34 -0.35 22.44
C THR A 146 1.31 0.58 21.80
N ILE A 147 1.66 1.84 21.55
CA ILE A 147 0.76 2.84 20.96
C ILE A 147 0.60 2.53 19.46
N PRO A 148 -0.61 2.22 18.94
CA PRO A 148 -0.80 1.73 17.57
C PRO A 148 -0.25 2.66 16.48
N THR A 149 -0.39 3.98 16.66
CA THR A 149 0.10 5.00 15.73
C THR A 149 1.63 5.05 15.65
N ILE A 150 2.32 4.81 16.77
CA ILE A 150 3.78 4.71 16.83
C ILE A 150 4.22 3.34 16.31
N LYS A 151 3.56 2.27 16.76
CA LYS A 151 3.88 0.88 16.38
C LYS A 151 3.86 0.69 14.87
N SER A 152 2.82 1.18 14.19
CA SER A 152 2.68 1.04 12.74
C SER A 152 3.79 1.73 11.94
N LYS A 153 4.44 2.76 12.50
CA LYS A 153 5.42 3.59 11.77
C LYS A 153 6.86 3.43 12.24
N TYR A 154 7.07 3.20 13.53
CA TYR A 154 8.35 3.39 14.20
C TYR A 154 8.79 2.21 15.08
N ASP A 155 8.03 1.11 15.14
CA ASP A 155 8.32 -0.03 16.02
C ASP A 155 9.75 -0.58 15.84
N TYR A 156 10.19 -0.68 14.58
CA TYR A 156 11.56 -1.09 14.25
C TYR A 156 12.62 -0.13 14.80
N GLY A 157 12.41 1.18 14.70
CA GLY A 157 13.32 2.20 15.22
C GLY A 157 13.44 2.13 16.75
N PHE A 158 12.31 1.99 17.46
CA PHE A 158 12.31 1.81 18.91
C PHE A 158 12.99 0.50 19.34
N MET A 159 12.85 -0.58 18.55
CA MET A 159 13.56 -1.83 18.80
C MET A 159 15.09 -1.66 18.71
N ILE A 160 15.57 -1.04 17.64
CA ILE A 160 17.00 -0.77 17.45
C ILE A 160 17.53 0.21 18.50
N PHE A 161 16.72 1.21 18.88
CA PHE A 161 17.02 2.13 19.97
C PHE A 161 17.26 1.38 21.28
N ILE A 162 16.30 0.55 21.73
CA ILE A 162 16.41 -0.24 22.96
C ILE A 162 17.65 -1.12 22.91
N LEU A 163 17.87 -1.85 21.80
CA LEU A 163 18.99 -2.75 21.65
C LEU A 163 20.33 -2.01 21.76
N THR A 164 20.47 -0.90 21.03
CA THR A 164 21.71 -0.11 21.00
C THR A 164 21.96 0.56 22.34
N PHE A 165 20.93 1.16 22.94
CA PHE A 165 21.01 1.82 24.23
C PHE A 165 21.46 0.85 25.33
N ASN A 166 20.82 -0.32 25.45
CA ASN A 166 21.19 -1.31 26.45
C ASN A 166 22.62 -1.80 26.26
N LEU A 167 23.00 -2.10 25.01
CA LEU A 167 24.35 -2.55 24.73
C LEU A 167 25.38 -1.49 25.13
N VAL A 168 25.16 -0.23 24.78
CA VAL A 168 26.11 0.85 25.10
C VAL A 168 26.14 1.15 26.60
N ALA A 169 24.98 1.30 27.24
CA ALA A 169 24.89 1.62 28.66
C ALA A 169 25.46 0.51 29.56
N VAL A 170 25.24 -0.77 29.23
CA VAL A 170 25.67 -1.91 30.07
C VAL A 170 27.12 -2.32 29.80
N SER A 171 27.65 -2.12 28.59
CA SER A 171 29.01 -2.59 28.26
C SER A 171 30.12 -1.84 28.99
N GLY A 172 29.82 -0.73 29.69
CA GLY A 172 30.78 -0.02 30.54
C GLY A 172 32.05 0.44 29.81
N LEU A 173 31.97 0.57 28.49
CA LEU A 173 33.09 1.00 27.65
C LEU A 173 33.35 2.48 27.95
N ARG A 174 34.62 2.86 28.16
CA ARG A 174 35.04 4.27 28.27
C ARG A 174 34.43 5.07 27.12
N ALA A 175 33.91 6.26 27.40
CA ALA A 175 33.20 7.09 26.44
C ALA A 175 33.92 7.21 25.08
N ASP A 176 35.26 7.31 25.08
CA ASP A 176 36.08 7.38 23.87
C ASP A 176 35.98 6.12 23.00
N LYS A 177 36.02 4.93 23.60
CA LYS A 177 35.87 3.65 22.89
C LYS A 177 34.44 3.44 22.38
N VAL A 178 33.45 4.02 23.06
CA VAL A 178 32.05 3.95 22.62
C VAL A 178 31.83 4.78 21.36
N ILE A 179 32.42 5.97 21.29
CA ILE A 179 32.29 6.85 20.12
C ILE A 179 32.94 6.21 18.88
N GLU A 180 34.11 5.58 19.05
CA GLU A 180 34.80 4.85 17.98
C GLU A 180 33.95 3.66 17.49
N LEU A 181 33.48 2.81 18.42
CA LEU A 181 32.63 1.66 18.09
C LEU A 181 31.28 2.08 17.47
N ALA A 182 30.69 3.18 17.91
CA ALA A 182 29.46 3.72 17.35
C ALA A 182 29.67 4.24 15.91
N ARG A 183 30.81 4.91 15.65
CA ARG A 183 31.19 5.37 14.30
C ARG A 183 31.36 4.20 13.34
N GLU A 184 32.09 3.17 13.75
CA GLU A 184 32.29 1.97 12.93
C GLU A 184 30.96 1.27 12.62
N ARG A 185 30.09 1.11 13.62
CA ARG A 185 28.76 0.52 13.43
C ARG A 185 27.87 1.36 12.53
N LEU A 186 27.86 2.67 12.71
CA LEU A 186 27.06 3.54 11.86
C LEU A 186 27.56 3.52 10.41
N SER A 187 28.88 3.47 10.21
CA SER A 187 29.49 3.38 8.87
C SER A 187 29.15 2.06 8.16
N THR A 188 29.20 0.93 8.88
CA THR A 188 28.83 -0.40 8.34
C THR A 188 27.34 -0.53 8.07
N ILE A 189 26.49 0.01 8.95
CA ILE A 189 25.05 0.12 8.70
C ILE A 189 24.80 0.99 7.47
N GLY A 190 25.50 2.12 7.35
CA GLY A 190 25.41 3.01 6.20
C GLY A 190 25.77 2.31 4.89
N MET A 191 26.87 1.55 4.86
CA MET A 191 27.28 0.76 3.70
C MET A 191 26.25 -0.31 3.33
N GLY A 192 25.78 -1.09 4.30
CA GLY A 192 24.74 -2.09 4.07
C GLY A 192 23.44 -1.47 3.55
N PHE A 193 23.05 -0.31 4.09
CA PHE A 193 21.87 0.43 3.63
C PHE A 193 22.07 1.00 2.21
N ALA A 194 23.25 1.49 1.87
CA ALA A 194 23.56 1.96 0.52
C ALA A 194 23.43 0.83 -0.52
N VAL A 195 23.93 -0.37 -0.22
CA VAL A 195 23.75 -1.56 -1.08
C VAL A 195 22.27 -1.90 -1.23
N CYS A 196 21.50 -1.85 -0.15
CA CYS A 196 20.05 -2.08 -0.18
C CYS A 196 19.32 -1.07 -1.08
N ILE A 197 19.66 0.22 -0.99
CA ILE A 197 19.08 1.27 -1.84
C ILE A 197 19.45 1.01 -3.30
N PHE A 198 20.74 0.80 -3.58
CA PHE A 198 21.25 0.57 -4.93
C PHE A 198 20.52 -0.59 -5.61
N THR A 199 20.45 -1.75 -4.95
CA THR A 199 19.78 -2.92 -5.48
C THR A 199 18.27 -2.75 -5.58
N SER A 200 17.62 -2.14 -4.59
CA SER A 200 16.16 -1.97 -4.58
C SER A 200 15.66 -1.02 -5.67
N LEU A 201 16.36 0.09 -5.88
CA LEU A 201 15.97 1.13 -6.83
C LEU A 201 16.40 0.83 -8.28
N LEU A 202 17.57 0.21 -8.50
CA LEU A 202 18.07 -0.02 -9.85
C LEU A 202 17.66 -1.37 -10.46
N VAL A 203 17.49 -2.40 -9.64
CA VAL A 203 17.05 -3.72 -10.11
C VAL A 203 15.54 -3.79 -9.97
N PHE A 204 14.78 -3.53 -11.05
CA PHE A 204 13.31 -3.65 -11.12
C PHE A 204 12.54 -3.05 -9.93
N PRO A 205 12.52 -1.73 -9.73
CA PRO A 205 11.96 -1.12 -8.53
C PRO A 205 10.50 -1.54 -8.28
N MET A 206 10.19 -1.86 -7.03
CA MET A 206 8.83 -2.24 -6.61
C MET A 206 8.28 -1.16 -5.70
N TRP A 207 7.29 -0.44 -6.20
CA TRP A 207 6.71 0.73 -5.54
C TRP A 207 5.39 0.39 -4.86
N ALA A 208 5.26 0.77 -3.59
CA ALA A 208 4.01 0.68 -2.83
C ALA A 208 2.97 1.67 -3.37
N SER A 209 3.41 2.83 -3.86
CA SER A 209 2.56 3.83 -4.51
C SER A 209 1.78 3.28 -5.69
N ASP A 210 2.46 2.57 -6.60
CA ASP A 210 1.84 1.93 -7.77
C ASP A 210 0.85 0.84 -7.36
N GLU A 211 1.22 0.02 -6.36
CA GLU A 211 0.35 -1.06 -5.88
C GLU A 211 -0.90 -0.51 -5.20
N LEU A 212 -0.77 0.52 -4.35
CA LEU A 212 -1.92 1.19 -3.73
C LEU A 212 -2.84 1.79 -4.80
N HIS A 213 -2.26 2.52 -5.76
CA HIS A 213 -3.03 3.14 -6.84
C HIS A 213 -3.81 2.11 -7.68
N ARG A 214 -3.13 1.04 -8.12
CA ARG A 214 -3.74 -0.06 -8.88
C ARG A 214 -4.80 -0.78 -8.05
N SER A 215 -4.49 -1.09 -6.79
CA SER A 215 -5.40 -1.76 -5.86
C SER A 215 -6.68 -0.95 -5.64
N THR A 216 -6.55 0.33 -5.30
CA THR A 216 -7.69 1.24 -5.10
C THR A 216 -8.60 1.28 -6.32
N SER A 217 -8.06 1.45 -7.52
CA SER A 217 -8.86 1.42 -8.76
C SER A 217 -9.57 0.07 -8.95
N SER A 218 -8.87 -1.05 -8.75
CA SER A 218 -9.44 -2.38 -8.96
C SER A 218 -10.60 -2.71 -8.02
N LYS A 219 -10.63 -2.10 -6.82
CA LYS A 219 -11.73 -2.31 -5.86
C LYS A 219 -13.05 -1.75 -6.36
N PHE A 220 -13.04 -0.65 -7.12
CA PHE A 220 -14.26 -0.14 -7.75
C PHE A 220 -14.87 -1.15 -8.71
N ASP A 221 -14.05 -1.75 -9.56
CA ASP A 221 -14.49 -2.78 -10.52
C ASP A 221 -15.03 -4.02 -9.81
N LYS A 222 -14.36 -4.46 -8.74
CA LYS A 222 -14.85 -5.54 -7.87
C LYS A 222 -16.23 -5.24 -7.28
N LEU A 223 -16.44 -4.04 -6.75
CA LEU A 223 -17.73 -3.65 -6.17
C LEU A 223 -18.82 -3.48 -7.23
N ALA A 224 -18.47 -2.98 -8.41
CA ALA A 224 -19.37 -2.89 -9.56
C ALA A 224 -19.90 -4.28 -9.95
N CYS A 225 -19.00 -5.25 -10.13
CA CYS A 225 -19.37 -6.63 -10.42
C CYS A 225 -20.25 -7.22 -9.30
N CYS A 226 -19.92 -6.97 -8.03
CA CYS A 226 -20.74 -7.48 -6.92
C CYS A 226 -22.17 -6.91 -6.91
N ILE A 227 -22.37 -5.62 -7.21
CA ILE A 227 -23.73 -5.03 -7.28
C ILE A 227 -24.51 -5.63 -8.45
N GLU A 228 -23.89 -5.74 -9.63
CA GLU A 228 -24.52 -6.29 -10.82
C GLU A 228 -24.89 -7.77 -10.62
N ASP A 229 -23.98 -8.56 -10.04
CA ASP A 229 -24.20 -9.97 -9.72
C ASP A 229 -25.31 -10.13 -8.67
N CYS A 230 -25.38 -9.26 -7.65
CA CYS A 230 -26.47 -9.26 -6.68
C CYS A 230 -27.83 -9.03 -7.36
N MET A 231 -27.95 -8.01 -8.21
CA MET A 231 -29.20 -7.72 -8.92
C MET A 231 -29.59 -8.84 -9.89
N LYS A 232 -28.61 -9.35 -10.65
CA LYS A 232 -28.84 -10.41 -11.63
C LYS A 232 -29.28 -11.71 -10.96
N ALA A 233 -28.60 -12.12 -9.89
CA ALA A 233 -28.94 -13.35 -9.16
C ALA A 233 -30.34 -13.29 -8.57
N TYR A 234 -30.72 -12.16 -7.96
CA TYR A 234 -32.03 -12.00 -7.35
C TYR A 234 -33.19 -12.13 -8.36
N PHE A 235 -33.04 -11.55 -9.56
CA PHE A 235 -34.12 -11.54 -10.56
C PHE A 235 -34.13 -12.72 -11.53
N ASN A 236 -33.04 -13.50 -11.63
CA ASN A 236 -33.00 -14.74 -12.41
C ASN A 236 -33.70 -15.91 -11.70
N ILE A 237 -33.75 -15.92 -10.36
CA ILE A 237 -34.49 -16.92 -9.57
C ILE A 237 -35.99 -16.94 -9.94
N VAL A 238 -36.51 -15.80 -10.39
CA VAL A 238 -37.92 -15.61 -10.77
C VAL A 238 -38.28 -16.34 -12.06
N ASP A 239 -37.33 -16.50 -12.98
CA ASP A 239 -37.61 -17.00 -14.33
C ASP A 239 -37.43 -18.52 -14.48
N GLU A 240 -36.55 -19.18 -13.70
CA GLU A 240 -36.12 -20.56 -14.00
C GLU A 240 -36.31 -21.64 -12.91
N LYS A 241 -36.77 -21.34 -11.69
CA LYS A 241 -36.91 -22.34 -10.60
C LYS A 241 -35.64 -23.21 -10.35
N GLU A 242 -34.47 -22.78 -10.83
CA GLU A 242 -33.21 -23.47 -10.58
C GLU A 242 -32.52 -22.97 -9.30
N SER A 243 -31.66 -23.83 -8.74
CA SER A 243 -30.92 -23.60 -7.51
C SER A 243 -30.19 -22.25 -7.53
N MET A 244 -30.34 -21.47 -6.45
CA MET A 244 -29.69 -20.18 -6.19
C MET A 244 -28.27 -20.10 -6.81
N PRO A 245 -28.04 -19.27 -7.85
CA PRO A 245 -26.68 -18.99 -8.28
C PRO A 245 -25.95 -18.32 -7.11
N LYS A 246 -24.92 -18.99 -6.57
CA LYS A 246 -24.14 -18.46 -5.45
C LYS A 246 -23.50 -17.15 -5.86
N ILE A 247 -24.01 -16.04 -5.34
CA ILE A 247 -23.43 -14.71 -5.55
C ILE A 247 -21.97 -14.76 -5.08
N ASN A 248 -21.02 -14.52 -5.98
CA ASN A 248 -19.59 -14.58 -5.69
C ASN A 248 -19.14 -13.32 -4.93
N VAL A 249 -19.22 -13.38 -3.60
CA VAL A 249 -18.89 -12.24 -2.71
C VAL A 249 -17.43 -12.20 -2.28
N LYS A 250 -16.60 -13.10 -2.82
CA LYS A 250 -15.18 -13.21 -2.43
C LYS A 250 -14.47 -11.87 -2.61
N ASP A 251 -14.76 -11.18 -3.71
CA ASP A 251 -14.14 -9.90 -4.04
C ASP A 251 -14.61 -8.76 -3.12
N CYS A 252 -15.90 -8.68 -2.82
CA CYS A 252 -16.42 -7.68 -1.86
C CYS A 252 -15.87 -7.90 -0.43
N LYS A 253 -15.76 -9.16 0.02
CA LYS A 253 -15.10 -9.48 1.30
C LYS A 253 -13.62 -9.10 1.30
N ALA A 254 -12.91 -9.35 0.20
CA ALA A 254 -11.52 -8.93 0.06
C ALA A 254 -11.36 -7.40 0.12
N VAL A 255 -12.30 -6.65 -0.48
CA VAL A 255 -12.36 -5.19 -0.35
C VAL A 255 -12.56 -4.78 1.11
N LEU A 256 -13.53 -5.37 1.81
CA LEU A 256 -13.83 -5.06 3.21
C LEU A 256 -12.61 -5.25 4.13
N HIS A 257 -11.83 -6.32 3.93
CA HIS A 257 -10.65 -6.64 4.73
C HIS A 257 -9.37 -5.93 4.29
N SER A 258 -9.41 -5.02 3.32
CA SER A 258 -8.21 -4.40 2.73
C SER A 258 -7.53 -3.31 3.58
N LYS A 259 -8.14 -2.87 4.71
CA LYS A 259 -7.70 -1.71 5.49
C LYS A 259 -6.21 -1.73 5.87
N SER A 260 -5.71 -2.81 6.46
CA SER A 260 -4.31 -2.90 6.90
C SER A 260 -3.31 -2.89 5.73
N SER A 261 -3.69 -3.49 4.60
CA SER A 261 -2.90 -3.46 3.37
C SER A 261 -2.83 -2.04 2.81
N ASP A 262 -3.93 -1.30 2.81
CA ASP A 262 -3.96 0.07 2.27
C ASP A 262 -3.15 1.03 3.14
N GLU A 263 -3.30 0.94 4.47
CA GLU A 263 -2.55 1.76 5.43
C GLU A 263 -1.04 1.50 5.35
N SER A 264 -0.62 0.24 5.23
CA SER A 264 0.79 -0.10 5.09
C SER A 264 1.37 0.41 3.76
N LEU A 265 0.68 0.18 2.64
CA LEU A 265 1.12 0.70 1.33
C LEU A 265 1.21 2.23 1.32
N ALA A 266 0.21 2.93 1.88
CA ALA A 266 0.22 4.39 1.97
C ALA A 266 1.37 4.91 2.85
N ASN A 267 1.69 4.22 3.95
CA ASN A 267 2.82 4.57 4.78
C ASN A 267 4.14 4.38 4.04
N PHE A 268 4.32 3.28 3.31
CA PHE A 268 5.52 3.05 2.51
C PHE A 268 5.67 4.06 1.37
N ALA A 269 4.57 4.37 0.68
CA ALA A 269 4.52 5.35 -0.40
C ALA A 269 5.02 6.74 0.01
N LYS A 270 4.83 7.15 1.28
CA LYS A 270 5.35 8.43 1.82
C LYS A 270 6.88 8.50 1.90
N TRP A 271 7.56 7.35 1.92
CA TRP A 271 9.03 7.27 2.00
C TRP A 271 9.69 7.09 0.63
N GLU A 272 8.91 6.94 -0.44
CA GLU A 272 9.45 6.74 -1.77
C GLU A 272 9.99 8.06 -2.34
N PRO A 273 11.13 8.04 -3.06
CA PRO A 273 11.54 9.18 -3.86
C PRO A 273 10.51 9.46 -4.96
N TRP A 274 10.58 10.62 -5.61
CA TRP A 274 9.79 10.87 -6.80
C TRP A 274 10.02 9.77 -7.83
N HIS A 275 8.95 9.09 -8.24
CA HIS A 275 8.97 8.15 -9.35
C HIS A 275 7.70 8.23 -10.20
N GLY A 276 7.83 7.95 -11.50
CA GLY A 276 6.71 7.86 -12.43
C GLY A 276 5.79 9.09 -12.40
N ARG A 277 4.53 8.86 -12.03
CA ARG A 277 3.46 9.88 -11.97
C ARG A 277 3.23 10.43 -10.56
N PHE A 278 4.03 10.00 -9.58
CA PHE A 278 3.89 10.39 -8.18
C PHE A 278 5.05 11.31 -7.79
N GLY A 279 4.71 12.57 -7.52
CA GLY A 279 5.67 13.56 -7.02
C GLY A 279 5.97 13.43 -5.54
N PHE A 280 6.89 14.26 -5.04
CA PHE A 280 7.09 14.44 -3.60
C PHE A 280 5.80 14.98 -2.97
N TYR A 281 5.46 14.48 -1.76
CA TYR A 281 4.28 14.91 -1.00
C TYR A 281 2.93 14.63 -1.68
N TYR A 282 2.81 13.50 -2.38
CA TYR A 282 1.55 13.06 -2.98
C TYR A 282 0.45 12.79 -1.91
N PRO A 283 -0.85 13.05 -2.20
CA PRO A 283 -1.93 13.02 -1.20
C PRO A 283 -2.41 11.61 -0.84
N TRP A 284 -1.53 10.76 -0.30
CA TRP A 284 -1.85 9.39 0.10
C TRP A 284 -2.96 9.29 1.15
N ASP A 285 -3.13 10.31 1.99
CA ASP A 285 -4.22 10.36 2.97
C ASP A 285 -5.60 10.44 2.29
N LYS A 286 -5.69 11.05 1.10
CA LYS A 286 -6.93 11.03 0.28
C LYS A 286 -7.22 9.64 -0.29
N TYR A 287 -6.20 8.86 -0.63
CA TYR A 287 -6.39 7.45 -1.01
C TYR A 287 -6.98 6.61 0.13
N LEU A 288 -6.55 6.87 1.37
CA LEU A 288 -7.09 6.18 2.55
C LEU A 288 -8.55 6.57 2.83
N GLN A 289 -8.91 7.84 2.66
CA GLN A 289 -10.30 8.31 2.76
C GLN A 289 -11.20 7.65 1.72
N VAL A 290 -10.77 7.63 0.45
CA VAL A 290 -11.47 6.90 -0.62
C VAL A 290 -11.58 5.41 -0.29
N GLY A 291 -10.50 4.79 0.21
CA GLY A 291 -10.49 3.39 0.64
C GLY A 291 -11.45 3.09 1.80
N GLU A 292 -11.68 4.04 2.71
CA GLU A 292 -12.68 3.94 3.76
C GLU A 292 -14.11 3.91 3.20
N LEU A 293 -14.45 4.85 2.33
CA LEU A 293 -15.75 4.90 1.68
C LEU A 293 -16.02 3.65 0.82
N ILE A 294 -15.01 3.13 0.12
CA ILE A 294 -15.10 1.87 -0.63
C ILE A 294 -15.41 0.70 0.31
N ARG A 295 -14.79 0.63 1.49
CA ARG A 295 -15.06 -0.45 2.47
C ARG A 295 -16.46 -0.33 3.08
N GLU A 296 -16.92 0.89 3.36
CA GLU A 296 -18.29 1.11 3.80
C GLU A 296 -19.30 0.70 2.71
N LEU A 297 -19.04 1.05 1.46
CA LEU A 297 -19.84 0.60 0.31
C LEU A 297 -19.86 -0.93 0.20
N ALA A 298 -18.70 -1.59 0.36
CA ALA A 298 -18.61 -3.05 0.39
C ALA A 298 -19.50 -3.66 1.49
N SER A 299 -19.53 -3.05 2.67
CA SER A 299 -20.40 -3.49 3.76
C SER A 299 -21.89 -3.38 3.42
N LEU A 300 -22.31 -2.28 2.76
CA LEU A 300 -23.69 -2.10 2.31
C LEU A 300 -24.08 -3.12 1.24
N ILE A 301 -23.18 -3.41 0.30
CA ILE A 301 -23.39 -4.43 -0.74
C ILE A 301 -23.52 -5.83 -0.11
N LEU A 302 -22.73 -6.14 0.92
CA LEU A 302 -22.85 -7.40 1.66
C LEU A 302 -24.19 -7.50 2.40
N SER A 303 -24.64 -6.43 3.07
CA SER A 303 -25.96 -6.42 3.72
C SER A 303 -27.10 -6.52 2.71
N LEU A 304 -26.98 -5.85 1.56
CA LEU A 304 -27.93 -5.99 0.46
C LEU A 304 -27.99 -7.44 0.01
N LYS A 305 -26.84 -8.08 -0.22
CA LYS A 305 -26.77 -9.48 -0.59
C LYS A 305 -27.50 -10.40 0.41
N GLU A 306 -27.25 -10.23 1.71
CA GLU A 306 -27.93 -11.00 2.75
C GLU A 306 -29.46 -10.79 2.73
N CYS A 307 -29.91 -9.57 2.42
CA CYS A 307 -31.32 -9.26 2.21
C CYS A 307 -31.90 -10.01 1.00
N LEU A 308 -31.12 -10.19 -0.07
CA LEU A 308 -31.53 -10.87 -1.30
C LEU A 308 -31.56 -12.41 -1.16
N GLU A 309 -30.66 -12.98 -0.36
CA GLU A 309 -30.61 -14.44 -0.09
C GLU A 309 -31.59 -14.89 1.02
N SER A 310 -32.30 -13.95 1.64
CA SER A 310 -33.25 -14.25 2.71
C SER A 310 -34.41 -15.14 2.22
N PRO A 311 -34.85 -16.15 3.00
CA PRO A 311 -35.97 -17.03 2.64
C PRO A 311 -37.33 -16.31 2.57
N LEU A 312 -37.40 -15.04 2.98
CA LEU A 312 -38.59 -14.19 2.98
C LEU A 312 -38.84 -13.52 1.62
N GLN A 313 -38.56 -14.24 0.53
CA GLN A 313 -38.61 -13.70 -0.83
C GLN A 313 -40.03 -13.24 -1.20
N PRO A 314 -40.19 -12.05 -1.81
CA PRO A 314 -41.52 -11.49 -2.09
C PRO A 314 -42.30 -12.33 -3.11
N SER A 315 -43.63 -12.26 -3.04
CA SER A 315 -44.53 -12.84 -4.04
C SER A 315 -44.17 -12.44 -5.48
N THR A 316 -44.42 -13.34 -6.44
CA THR A 316 -44.01 -13.20 -7.86
C THR A 316 -44.52 -11.91 -8.53
N GLN A 317 -45.65 -11.37 -8.07
CA GLN A 317 -46.22 -10.11 -8.57
C GLN A 317 -45.42 -8.88 -8.14
N LEU A 318 -45.02 -8.81 -6.86
CA LEU A 318 -44.24 -7.68 -6.34
C LEU A 318 -42.83 -7.67 -6.93
N GLN A 319 -42.24 -8.85 -7.13
CA GLN A 319 -40.93 -9.00 -7.79
C GLN A 319 -40.94 -8.48 -9.23
N HIS A 320 -42.00 -8.73 -10.00
CA HIS A 320 -42.08 -8.29 -11.40
C HIS A 320 -42.18 -6.76 -11.54
N GLU A 321 -42.76 -6.06 -10.56
CA GLU A 321 -42.85 -4.59 -10.58
C GLU A 321 -41.51 -3.91 -10.28
N ILE A 322 -40.71 -4.49 -9.38
CA ILE A 322 -39.42 -3.92 -8.98
C ILE A 322 -38.24 -4.41 -9.81
N LYS A 323 -38.43 -5.47 -10.63
CA LYS A 323 -37.37 -6.15 -11.38
C LYS A 323 -36.59 -5.24 -12.30
N GLU A 324 -37.27 -4.66 -13.29
CA GLU A 324 -36.59 -3.83 -14.28
C GLU A 324 -35.96 -2.57 -13.68
N PRO A 325 -36.64 -1.83 -12.77
CA PRO A 325 -36.02 -0.66 -12.16
C PRO A 325 -34.81 -0.99 -11.28
N CYS A 326 -34.89 -2.00 -10.40
CA CYS A 326 -33.75 -2.36 -9.55
C CYS A 326 -32.57 -2.91 -10.36
N LYS A 327 -32.84 -3.64 -11.44
CA LYS A 327 -31.80 -4.12 -12.37
C LYS A 327 -31.13 -2.97 -13.11
N SER A 328 -31.92 -2.00 -13.59
CA SER A 328 -31.43 -0.75 -14.19
C SER A 328 -30.52 0.00 -13.21
N VAL A 329 -30.99 0.23 -11.98
CA VAL A 329 -30.24 0.88 -10.89
C VAL A 329 -28.90 0.17 -10.64
N GLY A 330 -28.90 -1.16 -10.56
CA GLY A 330 -27.67 -1.94 -10.35
C GLY A 330 -26.64 -1.77 -11.48
N LEU A 331 -27.10 -1.77 -12.73
CA LEU A 331 -26.24 -1.54 -13.90
C LEU A 331 -25.68 -0.12 -13.91
N SER A 332 -26.51 0.90 -13.64
CA SER A 332 -26.07 2.29 -13.57
C SER A 332 -25.01 2.48 -12.46
N LEU A 333 -25.25 1.92 -11.28
CA LEU A 333 -24.27 1.93 -10.19
C LEU A 333 -22.96 1.24 -10.58
N GLY A 334 -23.03 0.09 -11.26
CA GLY A 334 -21.86 -0.62 -11.76
C GLY A 334 -21.05 0.20 -12.77
N LEU A 335 -21.72 0.86 -13.72
CA LEU A 335 -21.09 1.73 -14.71
C LEU A 335 -20.41 2.94 -14.04
N ILE A 336 -21.09 3.60 -13.12
CA ILE A 336 -20.56 4.75 -12.36
C ILE A 336 -19.33 4.35 -11.55
N LEU A 337 -19.38 3.23 -10.82
CA LEU A 337 -18.24 2.74 -10.07
C LEU A 337 -17.04 2.45 -10.98
N ARG A 338 -17.25 1.81 -12.13
CA ARG A 338 -16.17 1.60 -13.11
C ARG A 338 -15.64 2.91 -13.68
N GLU A 339 -16.47 3.94 -13.85
CA GLU A 339 -16.01 5.27 -14.28
C GLU A 339 -15.12 5.92 -13.21
N LEU A 340 -15.54 5.90 -11.94
CA LEU A 340 -14.73 6.40 -10.82
C LEU A 340 -13.40 5.62 -10.70
N GLY A 341 -13.43 4.29 -10.83
CA GLY A 341 -12.24 3.45 -10.84
C GLY A 341 -11.30 3.76 -12.01
N ARG A 342 -11.85 4.04 -13.21
CA ARG A 342 -11.09 4.44 -14.41
C ARG A 342 -10.48 5.83 -14.26
N SER A 343 -11.19 6.77 -13.65
CA SER A 343 -10.69 8.11 -13.30
C SER A 343 -9.40 8.00 -12.48
N ILE A 344 -9.41 7.21 -11.40
CA ILE A 344 -8.21 6.93 -10.60
C ILE A 344 -7.14 6.25 -11.45
N ARG A 345 -7.46 5.12 -12.10
CA ARG A 345 -6.48 4.33 -12.88
C ARG A 345 -5.71 5.15 -13.91
N ASN A 346 -6.42 6.05 -14.58
CA ASN A 346 -5.88 6.84 -15.67
C ASN A 346 -5.36 8.20 -15.20
N MET A 347 -5.56 8.56 -13.93
CA MET A 347 -5.29 9.89 -13.36
C MET A 347 -5.94 11.00 -14.18
N LYS A 348 -7.21 10.78 -14.51
CA LYS A 348 -8.05 11.72 -15.25
C LYS A 348 -9.26 12.08 -14.40
N ARG A 349 -9.58 13.36 -14.30
CA ARG A 349 -10.76 13.81 -13.55
C ARG A 349 -12.03 13.27 -14.16
N CYS A 350 -12.98 12.92 -13.29
CA CYS A 350 -14.31 12.52 -13.68
C CYS A 350 -15.21 13.77 -13.77
N GLN A 351 -16.23 13.75 -14.61
CA GLN A 351 -17.24 14.81 -14.58
C GLN A 351 -18.20 14.54 -13.41
N ALA A 352 -17.75 14.83 -12.18
CA ALA A 352 -18.50 14.50 -10.97
C ALA A 352 -19.91 15.11 -10.96
N THR A 353 -20.11 16.29 -11.56
CA THR A 353 -21.43 16.91 -11.72
C THR A 353 -22.39 16.05 -12.53
N VAL A 354 -21.93 15.45 -13.63
CA VAL A 354 -22.74 14.56 -14.47
C VAL A 354 -23.06 13.27 -13.73
N ILE A 355 -22.07 12.68 -13.06
CA ILE A 355 -22.27 11.47 -12.24
C ILE A 355 -23.29 11.74 -11.12
N ILE A 356 -23.19 12.88 -10.43
CA ILE A 356 -24.12 13.24 -9.38
C ILE A 356 -25.54 13.43 -9.94
N GLN A 357 -25.70 14.06 -11.11
CA GLN A 357 -27.01 14.19 -11.76
C GLN A 357 -27.62 12.82 -12.09
N GLU A 358 -26.81 11.89 -12.62
CA GLU A 358 -27.26 10.52 -12.91
C GLU A 358 -27.68 9.78 -11.63
N LEU A 359 -26.91 9.90 -10.55
CA LEU A 359 -27.26 9.31 -9.24
C LEU A 359 -28.55 9.91 -8.66
N GLN A 360 -28.79 11.21 -8.84
CA GLN A 360 -30.03 11.86 -8.41
C GLN A 360 -31.26 11.33 -9.17
N LEU A 361 -31.12 11.06 -10.48
CA LEU A 361 -32.19 10.42 -11.27
C LEU A 361 -32.46 8.99 -10.78
N VAL A 362 -31.42 8.19 -10.57
CA VAL A 362 -31.50 6.83 -10.00
C VAL A 362 -32.20 6.84 -8.64
N LYS A 363 -31.87 7.83 -7.79
CA LYS A 363 -32.49 8.01 -6.48
C LYS A 363 -33.98 8.37 -6.58
N GLN A 364 -34.35 9.23 -7.53
CA GLN A 364 -35.75 9.59 -7.78
C GLN A 364 -36.56 8.37 -8.24
N GLU A 365 -36.02 7.57 -9.15
CA GLU A 365 -36.64 6.33 -9.61
C GLU A 365 -36.92 5.38 -8.43
N LEU A 366 -35.93 5.13 -7.58
CA LEU A 366 -36.09 4.31 -6.36
C LEU A 366 -37.15 4.88 -5.40
N ASN A 367 -37.22 6.20 -5.23
CA ASN A 367 -38.22 6.85 -4.36
C ASN A 367 -39.64 6.66 -4.88
N LEU A 368 -39.84 6.72 -6.20
CA LEU A 368 -41.12 6.45 -6.84
C LEU A 368 -41.56 5.00 -6.61
N LEU A 369 -40.62 4.05 -6.69
CA LEU A 369 -40.87 2.65 -6.35
C LEU A 369 -41.27 2.45 -4.89
N SER A 370 -40.55 3.07 -3.95
CA SER A 370 -40.86 2.97 -2.52
C SER A 370 -42.19 3.60 -2.11
N THR A 371 -42.70 4.56 -2.89
CA THR A 371 -43.96 5.27 -2.62
C THR A 371 -45.17 4.71 -3.37
N SER A 372 -44.97 3.68 -4.20
CA SER A 372 -46.04 3.03 -4.97
C SER A 372 -47.17 2.53 -4.04
N PRO A 373 -48.46 2.83 -4.36
CA PRO A 373 -49.60 2.43 -3.54
C PRO A 373 -49.74 0.91 -3.39
N LYS A 374 -49.19 0.12 -4.33
CA LYS A 374 -49.17 -1.35 -4.27
C LYS A 374 -48.21 -1.90 -3.22
N LEU A 375 -47.13 -1.18 -2.92
CA LEU A 375 -46.19 -1.53 -1.83
C LEU A 375 -46.77 -1.21 -0.45
N LYS A 376 -47.60 -0.15 -0.34
CA LYS A 376 -48.32 0.22 0.90
C LYS A 376 -49.53 -0.67 1.20
N GLY A 377 -50.12 -1.31 0.20
CA GLY A 377 -51.35 -2.11 0.34
C GLY A 377 -51.15 -3.49 0.97
N ILE A 378 -49.91 -3.96 1.14
CA ILE A 378 -49.58 -5.32 1.59
C ILE A 378 -48.84 -5.22 2.94
N ALA A 379 -49.56 -5.22 4.06
CA ALA A 379 -48.95 -5.23 5.39
C ALA A 379 -48.44 -6.65 5.76
N ASN A 380 -47.47 -7.18 5.00
CA ASN A 380 -46.86 -8.50 5.24
C ASN A 380 -45.32 -8.42 5.31
N VAL A 381 -44.69 -9.44 5.88
CA VAL A 381 -43.22 -9.57 6.01
C VAL A 381 -42.48 -9.42 4.68
N GLU A 382 -43.10 -9.78 3.55
CA GLU A 382 -42.57 -9.59 2.19
C GLU A 382 -42.40 -8.11 1.80
N SER A 383 -43.34 -7.26 2.19
CA SER A 383 -43.27 -5.81 1.96
C SER A 383 -42.11 -5.18 2.73
N LEU A 384 -41.83 -5.71 3.93
CA LEU A 384 -40.72 -5.28 4.77
C LEU A 384 -39.37 -5.69 4.15
N ALA A 385 -39.25 -6.91 3.65
CA ALA A 385 -38.04 -7.36 2.94
C ALA A 385 -37.76 -6.51 1.71
N THR A 386 -38.80 -6.21 0.93
CA THR A 386 -38.72 -5.35 -0.27
C THR A 386 -38.35 -3.91 0.10
N ALA A 387 -38.96 -3.35 1.14
CA ALA A 387 -38.63 -2.01 1.63
C ALA A 387 -37.19 -1.92 2.15
N ASN A 388 -36.72 -2.94 2.86
CA ASN A 388 -35.34 -3.00 3.35
C ASN A 388 -34.32 -3.09 2.19
N MET A 389 -34.63 -3.87 1.16
CA MET A 389 -33.82 -3.94 -0.07
C MET A 389 -33.73 -2.58 -0.78
N LEU A 390 -34.87 -1.92 -1.00
CA LEU A 390 -34.92 -0.57 -1.61
C LEU A 390 -34.18 0.47 -0.76
N PHE A 391 -34.32 0.40 0.56
CA PHE A 391 -33.60 1.27 1.49
C PHE A 391 -32.08 1.07 1.39
N LEU A 392 -31.60 -0.17 1.36
CA LEU A 392 -30.18 -0.48 1.19
C LEU A 392 -29.65 0.01 -0.17
N LEU A 393 -30.42 -0.16 -1.24
CA LEU A 393 -30.11 0.39 -2.56
C LEU A 393 -29.99 1.92 -2.53
N MET A 394 -30.91 2.63 -1.89
CA MET A 394 -30.81 4.08 -1.71
C MET A 394 -29.56 4.48 -0.91
N LYS A 395 -29.22 3.74 0.15
CA LYS A 395 -27.98 3.97 0.93
C LYS A 395 -26.72 3.75 0.11
N ILE A 396 -26.73 2.76 -0.79
CA ILE A 396 -25.65 2.52 -1.75
C ILE A 396 -25.52 3.72 -2.70
N VAL A 397 -26.62 4.21 -3.28
CA VAL A 397 -26.62 5.40 -4.15
C VAL A 397 -26.05 6.62 -3.42
N ASP A 398 -26.52 6.89 -2.20
CA ASP A 398 -26.00 7.99 -1.36
C ASP A 398 -24.49 7.86 -1.12
N LYS A 399 -24.01 6.64 -0.84
CA LYS A 399 -22.60 6.38 -0.59
C LYS A 399 -21.75 6.55 -1.85
N VAL A 400 -22.25 6.14 -3.02
CA VAL A 400 -21.58 6.35 -4.32
C VAL A 400 -21.53 7.84 -4.67
N GLU A 401 -22.53 8.64 -4.30
CA GLU A 401 -22.49 10.11 -4.47
C GLU A 401 -21.37 10.75 -3.66
N VAL A 402 -21.25 10.37 -2.37
CA VAL A 402 -20.15 10.85 -1.51
C VAL A 402 -18.80 10.39 -2.05
N LEU A 403 -18.70 9.15 -2.52
CA LEU A 403 -17.50 8.59 -3.11
C LEU A 403 -17.08 9.34 -4.38
N ALA A 404 -18.03 9.71 -5.26
CA ALA A 404 -17.74 10.50 -6.45
C ALA A 404 -17.14 11.87 -6.12
N LYS A 405 -17.66 12.54 -5.08
CA LYS A 405 -17.11 13.83 -4.61
C LYS A 405 -15.69 13.68 -4.07
N GLU A 406 -15.40 12.64 -3.29
CA GLU A 406 -14.04 12.41 -2.78
C GLU A 406 -13.04 11.99 -3.86
N VAL A 407 -13.47 11.23 -4.88
CA VAL A 407 -12.63 10.90 -6.04
C VAL A 407 -12.28 12.15 -6.84
N GLU A 408 -13.22 13.07 -7.02
CA GLU A 408 -12.95 14.35 -7.67
C GLU A 408 -12.00 15.22 -6.85
N ALA A 409 -12.25 15.36 -5.54
CA ALA A 409 -11.37 16.08 -4.62
C ALA A 409 -9.95 15.48 -4.59
N LEU A 410 -9.83 14.15 -4.66
CA LEU A 410 -8.54 13.49 -4.82
C LEU A 410 -7.87 13.91 -6.14
N GLY A 411 -8.61 13.90 -7.25
CA GLY A 411 -8.10 14.31 -8.56
C GLY A 411 -7.69 15.79 -8.62
N GLU A 412 -8.36 16.66 -7.87
CA GLU A 412 -7.99 18.07 -7.72
C GLU A 412 -6.64 18.24 -7.01
N VAL A 413 -6.49 17.64 -5.83
CA VAL A 413 -5.28 17.74 -5.01
C VAL A 413 -4.10 17.00 -5.64
N ALA A 414 -4.37 15.86 -6.29
CA ALA A 414 -3.34 15.04 -6.95
C ALA A 414 -2.95 15.54 -8.35
N GLY A 415 -3.61 16.58 -8.87
CA GLY A 415 -3.30 17.14 -10.19
C GLY A 415 -3.68 16.24 -11.37
N PHE A 416 -4.79 15.50 -11.28
CA PHE A 416 -5.30 14.70 -12.39
C PHE A 416 -5.61 15.56 -13.61
N GLN A 417 -5.36 15.01 -14.80
CA GLN A 417 -5.64 15.69 -16.06
C GLN A 417 -7.15 15.83 -16.25
N LEU A 418 -7.59 16.98 -16.78
CA LEU A 418 -8.98 17.13 -17.22
C LEU A 418 -9.25 16.15 -18.36
N SER A 419 -10.36 15.42 -18.31
CA SER A 419 -10.81 14.63 -19.45
C SER A 419 -11.12 15.59 -20.60
N LYS A 420 -10.37 15.46 -21.70
CA LYS A 420 -10.66 16.17 -22.96
C LYS A 420 -11.94 15.67 -23.60
#